data_AF-A0A9D5IFT3-F1
#
_entry.id   AF-A0A9D5IFT3-F1
#
_cell.length_a   1.000
_cell.length_b   1.000
_cell.length_c   1.000
_cell.angle_alpha   90.00
_cell.angle_beta   90.00
_cell.angle_gamma   90.00
#
_symmetry.space_group_name_H-M   'P 1'
#
loop_
_entity.id
_entity.type
_entity.pdbx_description
1 polymer ?
#
loop_
_entity_poly.entity_id
_entity_poly.type
_entity_poly.pdbx_seq_one_letter_code
_entity_poly.pdbx_strand_id
1 'polypeptide(L)'
;MSWQEDPALQAELHRQSIRGRVLRSAIIWTPIFVLFAGLFVFYLLDTLLNGGDRGGTWVLVVILGIVTSLFGFQAMQAVLDLVGEPRKRAGEVTRRWSRTDSLVMKSHYIRLDKEIMRGDAYQLAGIKEGDYVEATYYPHSAVLIWVEKVPKPEADGESSE
;
A
#
# COMPACT_ATOMS: atom_id res chain seq x y z
N MET A 1 0.63 -8.61 -37.03
CA MET A 1 0.99 -8.55 -35.60
C MET A 1 0.19 -7.42 -34.98
N SER A 2 -0.85 -7.75 -34.21
CA SER A 2 -1.56 -6.75 -33.42
C SER A 2 -0.65 -6.39 -32.23
N TRP A 3 -0.45 -5.11 -31.95
CA TRP A 3 0.31 -4.68 -30.76
C TRP A 3 -0.37 -5.07 -29.44
N GLN A 4 -1.60 -5.62 -29.51
CA GLN A 4 -2.40 -6.07 -28.37
C GLN A 4 -2.00 -7.47 -27.88
N GLU A 5 -1.31 -8.27 -28.71
CA GLU A 5 -0.92 -9.66 -28.41
C GLU A 5 0.53 -9.80 -27.94
N ASP A 6 1.29 -8.71 -27.81
CA ASP A 6 2.66 -8.79 -27.30
C ASP A 6 2.66 -8.96 -25.76
N PRO A 7 3.04 -10.14 -25.23
CA PRO A 7 2.99 -10.41 -23.80
C PRO A 7 3.95 -9.53 -23.00
N ALA A 8 5.07 -9.09 -23.59
CA ALA A 8 6.02 -8.20 -22.93
C ALA A 8 5.44 -6.78 -22.75
N LEU A 9 4.68 -6.32 -23.75
CA LEU A 9 4.06 -5.01 -23.77
C LEU A 9 2.87 -4.94 -22.81
N GLN A 10 2.08 -6.02 -22.70
CA GLN A 10 1.01 -6.16 -21.70
C GLN A 10 1.56 -6.18 -20.27
N ALA A 11 2.67 -6.89 -20.03
CA ALA A 11 3.32 -6.93 -18.73
C ALA A 11 3.84 -5.54 -18.30
N GLU A 12 4.44 -4.78 -19.24
CA GLU A 12 4.92 -3.43 -18.98
C GLU A 12 3.78 -2.43 -18.74
N LEU A 13 2.70 -2.48 -19.54
CA LEU A 13 1.50 -1.66 -19.32
C LEU A 13 0.85 -1.96 -17.97
N HIS A 14 0.79 -3.23 -17.57
CA HIS A 14 0.27 -3.60 -16.25
C HIS A 14 1.15 -3.03 -15.13
N ARG A 15 2.48 -3.14 -15.26
CA ARG A 15 3.45 -2.56 -14.31
C ARG A 15 3.32 -1.03 -14.19
N GLN A 16 3.12 -0.33 -15.31
CA GLN A 16 2.91 1.12 -15.35
C GLN A 16 1.58 1.54 -14.71
N SER A 17 0.50 0.80 -14.98
CA SER A 17 -0.82 1.08 -14.40
C SER A 17 -0.81 1.02 -12.87
N ILE A 18 0.03 0.14 -12.31
CA ILE A 18 0.11 -0.09 -10.87
C ILE A 18 1.04 0.90 -10.18
N ARG A 19 2.13 1.32 -10.84
CA ARG A 19 2.90 2.50 -10.40
C ARG A 19 2.02 3.75 -10.35
N GLY A 20 1.07 3.90 -11.28
CA GLY A 20 0.07 4.98 -11.26
C GLY A 20 -0.75 5.03 -9.96
N ARG A 21 -1.08 3.88 -9.36
CA ARG A 21 -1.84 3.82 -8.10
C ARG A 21 -1.03 4.28 -6.89
N VAL A 22 0.23 3.84 -6.81
CA VAL A 22 1.16 4.28 -5.74
C VAL A 22 1.50 5.76 -5.91
N LEU A 23 1.75 6.20 -7.15
CA LEU A 23 2.02 7.60 -7.47
C LEU A 23 0.85 8.50 -7.10
N ARG A 24 -0.39 8.10 -7.40
CA ARG A 24 -1.58 8.84 -6.98
C ARG A 24 -1.66 8.97 -5.47
N SER A 25 -1.37 7.90 -4.73
CA SER A 25 -1.33 7.93 -3.27
C SER A 25 -0.29 8.93 -2.77
N ALA A 26 0.92 8.90 -3.31
CA ALA A 26 1.98 9.83 -2.93
C ALA A 26 1.65 11.29 -3.27
N ILE A 27 1.06 11.56 -4.45
CA ILE A 27 0.64 12.90 -4.87
C ILE A 27 -0.45 13.47 -3.95
N ILE A 28 -1.33 12.62 -3.42
CA ILE A 28 -2.38 13.06 -2.50
C ILE A 28 -1.82 13.29 -1.10
N TRP A 29 -1.10 12.32 -0.55
CA TRP A 29 -0.70 12.35 0.86
C TRP A 29 0.53 13.20 1.15
N THR A 30 1.48 13.30 0.21
CA THR A 30 2.74 14.03 0.44
C THR A 30 2.52 15.53 0.63
N PRO A 31 1.76 16.25 -0.22
CA PRO A 31 1.52 17.68 -0.03
C PRO A 31 0.76 17.98 1.28
N ILE A 32 -0.20 17.12 1.63
CA ILE A 32 -0.95 17.22 2.89
C ILE A 32 0.01 17.08 4.08
N PHE A 33 0.86 16.07 4.06
CA PHE A 33 1.88 15.88 5.09
C PHE A 33 2.83 17.08 5.19
N VAL A 34 3.35 17.57 4.06
CA VAL A 34 4.27 18.73 4.03
C VAL A 34 3.60 19.97 4.63
N LEU A 35 2.33 20.21 4.31
CA LEU A 35 1.56 21.31 4.89
C LEU A 35 1.44 21.18 6.42
N PHE A 36 0.99 20.02 6.91
CA PHE A 36 0.82 19.80 8.36
C PHE A 36 2.15 19.79 9.11
N ALA A 37 3.19 19.21 8.54
CA ALA A 37 4.55 19.24 9.09
C ALA A 37 5.08 20.68 9.16
N GLY A 38 4.87 21.48 8.12
CA GLY A 38 5.22 22.90 8.10
C GLY A 38 4.50 23.69 9.20
N LEU A 39 3.19 23.48 9.35
CA LEU A 39 2.40 24.10 10.42
C LEU A 39 2.87 23.64 11.81
N PHE A 40 3.11 22.35 11.99
CA PHE A 40 3.62 21.80 13.25
C PHE A 40 4.94 22.44 13.64
N VAL A 41 5.91 22.49 12.72
CA VAL A 41 7.22 23.11 12.97
C VAL A 41 7.07 24.61 13.26
N PHE A 42 6.26 25.32 12.48
CA PHE A 42 6.02 26.74 12.68
C PHE A 42 5.45 27.04 14.08
N TYR A 43 4.38 26.36 14.47
CA TYR A 43 3.74 26.59 15.77
C TYR A 43 4.58 26.04 16.94
N LEU A 44 5.34 24.97 16.74
CA LEU A 44 6.30 24.50 17.75
C LEU A 44 7.36 25.56 18.03
N LEU A 45 7.93 26.17 16.99
CA LEU A 45 8.92 27.24 17.14
C LEU A 45 8.29 28.51 17.73
N ASP A 46 7.06 28.87 17.35
CA ASP A 46 6.36 30.02 17.91
C ASP A 46 6.12 29.85 19.42
N THR A 47 5.63 28.69 19.85
CA THR A 47 5.39 28.40 21.27
C THR A 47 6.71 28.32 22.06
N LEU A 48 7.78 27.76 21.49
CA LEU A 48 9.07 27.63 22.17
C LEU A 48 9.86 28.95 22.27
N LEU A 49 9.86 29.77 21.21
CA LEU A 49 10.75 30.94 21.10
C LEU A 49 10.04 32.26 21.39
N ASN A 50 8.75 32.37 21.03
CA ASN A 50 7.97 33.59 21.19
C ASN A 50 6.87 33.47 22.25
N GLY A 51 6.89 32.39 23.05
CA GLY A 51 5.87 32.13 24.07
C GLY A 51 4.44 31.97 23.54
N GLY A 52 4.26 31.79 22.22
CA GLY A 52 2.95 31.68 21.59
C GLY A 52 2.31 33.01 21.17
N ASP A 53 3.08 34.10 21.05
CA ASP A 53 2.58 35.44 20.67
C ASP A 53 1.76 35.47 19.37
N ARG A 54 1.93 34.49 18.47
CA ARG A 54 1.16 34.38 17.21
C ARG A 54 0.00 33.39 17.30
N GLY A 55 -0.43 33.06 18.52
CA GLY A 55 -1.51 32.11 18.80
C GLY A 55 -1.04 30.66 18.96
N GLY A 56 0.28 30.41 19.01
CA GLY A 56 0.83 29.09 19.28
C GLY A 56 0.55 28.63 20.70
N THR A 57 -0.33 27.64 20.87
CA THR A 57 -0.56 26.99 22.18
C THR A 57 -0.01 25.57 22.17
N TRP A 58 0.41 25.08 23.35
CA TRP A 58 0.82 23.67 23.51
C TRP A 58 -0.27 22.68 23.07
N VAL A 59 -1.54 23.03 23.28
CA VAL A 59 -2.69 22.24 22.82
C VAL A 59 -2.68 22.11 21.29
N LEU A 60 -2.51 23.23 20.57
CA LEU A 60 -2.43 23.22 19.11
C LEU A 60 -1.22 22.41 18.60
N VAL A 61 -0.05 22.57 19.23
CA VAL A 61 1.17 21.83 18.88
C VAL A 61 0.95 20.33 19.03
N VAL A 62 0.32 19.87 20.11
CA VAL A 62 0.02 18.45 20.33
C VAL A 62 -0.95 17.92 19.26
N ILE A 63 -2.03 18.66 18.97
CA ILE A 63 -2.99 18.28 17.91
C ILE A 63 -2.28 18.16 16.56
N LEU A 64 -1.49 19.17 16.18
CA LEU A 64 -0.72 19.15 14.93
C LEU A 64 0.31 18.03 14.90
N GLY A 65 0.94 17.70 16.04
CA GLY A 65 1.87 16.58 16.14
C GLY A 65 1.19 15.23 15.87
N ILE A 66 0.00 15.00 16.43
CA ILE A 66 -0.80 13.80 16.18
C ILE A 66 -1.21 13.74 14.70
N VAL A 67 -1.77 14.82 14.16
CA VAL A 67 -2.23 14.89 12.77
C VAL A 67 -1.08 14.69 11.78
N THR A 68 0.06 15.35 12.02
CA THR A 68 1.28 15.20 11.22
C THR A 68 1.81 13.77 11.26
N SER A 69 1.76 13.12 12.43
CA SER A 69 2.19 11.71 12.56
C SER A 69 1.29 10.76 11.77
N LEU A 70 -0.04 10.96 11.83
CA LEU A 70 -1.01 10.15 11.09
C LEU A 70 -0.82 10.26 9.58
N PHE A 71 -0.71 11.48 9.06
CA PHE A 71 -0.48 11.69 7.63
C PHE A 71 0.95 11.35 7.20
N GLY A 72 1.93 11.55 8.08
CA GLY A 72 3.34 11.24 7.84
C GLY A 72 3.56 9.75 7.65
N PHE A 73 2.88 8.91 8.43
CA PHE A 73 2.93 7.46 8.23
C PHE A 73 2.44 7.05 6.83
N GLN A 74 1.30 7.59 6.39
CA GLN A 74 0.76 7.27 5.06
C GLN A 74 1.63 7.80 3.91
N ALA A 75 2.12 9.04 4.03
CA ALA A 75 3.02 9.63 3.05
C ALA A 75 4.33 8.85 2.95
N MET A 76 4.93 8.48 4.10
CA MET A 76 6.18 7.74 4.15
C MET A 76 6.05 6.35 3.53
N GLN A 77 4.98 5.61 3.82
CA GLN A 77 4.74 4.31 3.17
C GLN A 77 4.61 4.45 1.65
N ALA A 78 3.87 5.45 1.17
CA ALA A 78 3.70 5.68 -0.27
C ALA A 78 5.02 6.04 -0.95
N VAL A 79 5.86 6.86 -0.30
CA VAL A 79 7.19 7.23 -0.83
C VAL A 79 8.14 6.04 -0.80
N LEU A 80 8.18 5.26 0.29
CA LEU A 80 9.01 4.06 0.39
C LEU A 80 8.64 3.02 -0.66
N ASP A 81 7.35 2.91 -1.01
CA ASP A 81 6.91 2.02 -2.10
C ASP A 81 7.14 2.58 -3.49
N LEU A 82 7.22 3.91 -3.67
CA LEU A 82 7.62 4.51 -4.94
C LEU A 82 9.11 4.29 -5.25
N VAL A 83 9.95 4.37 -4.22
CA VAL A 83 11.41 4.21 -4.34
C VAL A 83 11.81 2.73 -4.24
N GLY A 84 11.06 1.95 -3.47
CA GLY A 84 11.33 0.53 -3.24
C GLY A 84 10.90 -0.38 -4.39
N GLU A 85 11.49 -1.57 -4.41
CA GLU A 85 11.13 -2.60 -5.38
C GLU A 85 10.00 -3.49 -4.86
N PRO A 86 9.09 -3.93 -5.74
CA PRO A 86 8.07 -4.92 -5.40
C PRO A 86 8.69 -6.23 -4.90
N ARG A 87 8.04 -6.86 -3.92
CA ARG A 87 8.41 -8.19 -3.43
C ARG A 87 7.49 -9.25 -4.00
N LYS A 88 8.04 -10.44 -4.24
CA LYS A 88 7.29 -11.63 -4.60
C LYS A 88 7.13 -12.55 -3.38
N ARG A 89 5.98 -13.19 -3.27
CA ARG A 89 5.71 -14.19 -2.24
C ARG A 89 4.74 -15.24 -2.76
N ALA A 90 5.10 -16.50 -2.60
CA ALA A 90 4.19 -17.63 -2.80
C ALA A 90 3.58 -18.06 -1.46
N GLY A 91 2.32 -18.48 -1.46
CA GLY A 91 1.64 -18.95 -0.26
C GLY A 91 0.20 -19.37 -0.50
N GLU A 92 -0.44 -19.86 0.56
CA GLU A 92 -1.84 -20.27 0.49
C GLU A 92 -2.76 -19.10 0.84
N VAL A 93 -3.82 -18.91 0.05
CA VAL A 93 -4.86 -17.92 0.33
C VAL A 93 -5.73 -18.43 1.47
N THR A 94 -5.42 -18.00 2.68
CA THR A 94 -6.12 -18.42 3.89
C THR A 94 -7.42 -17.66 4.15
N ARG A 95 -7.62 -16.51 3.48
CA ARG A 95 -8.87 -15.73 3.57
C ARG A 95 -9.00 -14.74 2.42
N ARG A 96 -10.22 -14.51 1.95
CA ARG A 96 -10.58 -13.43 1.02
C ARG A 96 -11.78 -12.65 1.54
N TRP A 97 -11.71 -11.32 1.54
CA TRP A 97 -12.84 -10.47 1.89
C TRP A 97 -12.84 -9.16 1.11
N SER A 98 -13.96 -8.45 1.18
CA SER A 98 -14.07 -7.08 0.69
C SER A 98 -14.54 -6.18 1.81
N ARG A 99 -14.06 -4.93 1.81
CA ARG A 99 -14.51 -3.88 2.72
C ARG A 99 -14.96 -2.69 1.88
N THR A 100 -16.12 -2.15 2.22
CA THR A 100 -16.58 -0.87 1.67
C THR A 100 -15.83 0.24 2.40
N ASP A 101 -14.93 0.93 1.70
CA ASP A 101 -14.13 2.02 2.29
C ASP A 101 -14.82 3.39 2.11
N SER A 102 -15.71 3.51 1.12
CA SER A 102 -16.56 4.68 0.91
C SER A 102 -17.86 4.29 0.21
N LEU A 103 -18.82 5.22 0.10
CA LEU A 103 -20.10 4.99 -0.58
C LEU A 103 -19.95 4.44 -2.02
N VAL A 104 -18.78 4.60 -2.66
CA VAL A 104 -18.55 4.21 -4.07
C VAL A 104 -17.37 3.23 -4.23
N MET A 105 -16.45 3.13 -3.27
CA MET A 105 -15.25 2.28 -3.41
C MET A 105 -15.27 1.06 -2.48
N LYS A 106 -15.10 -0.13 -3.08
CA LYS A 106 -14.85 -1.38 -2.36
C LYS A 106 -13.40 -1.80 -2.54
N SER A 107 -12.74 -2.07 -1.42
CA SER A 107 -11.40 -2.64 -1.40
C SER A 107 -11.47 -4.14 -1.20
N HIS A 108 -10.64 -4.87 -1.95
CA HIS A 108 -10.58 -6.32 -1.89
C HIS A 108 -9.26 -6.74 -1.24
N TYR A 109 -9.35 -7.72 -0.36
CA TYR A 109 -8.23 -8.17 0.45
C TYR A 109 -8.10 -9.69 0.35
N ILE A 110 -6.85 -10.14 0.33
CA ILE A 110 -6.50 -11.54 0.54
C ILE A 110 -5.51 -11.65 1.70
N ARG A 111 -5.57 -12.76 2.42
CA ARG A 111 -4.55 -13.13 3.40
C ARG A 111 -3.73 -14.28 2.84
N LEU A 112 -2.47 -14.01 2.53
CA LEU A 112 -1.48 -14.97 2.07
C LEU A 112 -0.66 -15.41 3.28
N ASP A 113 -0.90 -16.62 3.77
CA ASP A 113 -0.41 -17.11 5.06
C ASP A 113 -0.70 -16.15 6.24
N LYS A 114 0.28 -15.31 6.60
CA LYS A 114 0.24 -14.34 7.70
C LYS A 114 0.16 -12.88 7.22
N GLU A 115 0.28 -12.62 5.92
CA GLU A 115 0.27 -11.27 5.36
C GLU A 115 -1.05 -10.94 4.70
N ILE A 116 -1.53 -9.71 4.90
CA ILE A 116 -2.76 -9.20 4.29
C ILE A 116 -2.36 -8.29 3.15
N MET A 117 -2.86 -8.57 1.96
CA MET A 117 -2.60 -7.79 0.74
C MET A 117 -3.90 -7.21 0.20
N ARG A 118 -3.83 -5.98 -0.31
CA ARG A 118 -4.95 -5.26 -0.90
C ARG A 118 -4.85 -5.25 -2.43
N GLY A 119 -5.82 -5.85 -3.08
CA GLY A 119 -5.98 -5.86 -4.53
C GLY A 119 -7.25 -5.13 -4.99
N ASP A 120 -7.40 -4.99 -6.30
CA ASP A 120 -8.68 -4.63 -6.90
C ASP A 120 -9.54 -5.87 -7.21
N ALA A 121 -10.79 -5.64 -7.64
CA ALA A 121 -11.74 -6.71 -7.93
C ALA A 121 -11.30 -7.59 -9.11
N TYR A 122 -10.61 -7.01 -10.09
CA TYR A 122 -10.18 -7.69 -11.32
C TYR A 122 -8.94 -8.54 -11.07
N GLN A 123 -7.92 -8.00 -10.38
CA GLN A 123 -6.73 -8.72 -9.93
C GLN A 123 -7.08 -9.95 -9.10
N LEU A 124 -8.09 -9.83 -8.23
CA LEU A 124 -8.54 -10.93 -7.39
C LEU A 124 -9.66 -11.75 -8.03
N ALA A 125 -10.03 -11.51 -9.29
CA ALA A 125 -11.03 -12.32 -9.97
C ALA A 125 -10.50 -13.76 -10.11
N GLY A 126 -11.31 -14.74 -9.73
CA GLY A 126 -10.93 -16.16 -9.81
C GLY A 126 -10.07 -16.70 -8.66
N ILE A 127 -9.45 -15.86 -7.83
CA ILE A 127 -8.70 -16.30 -6.63
C ILE A 127 -9.65 -16.66 -5.49
N LYS A 128 -9.57 -17.87 -4.96
CA LYS A 128 -10.42 -18.41 -3.89
C LYS A 128 -9.58 -18.74 -2.66
N GLU A 129 -10.25 -18.88 -1.52
CA GLU A 129 -9.62 -19.44 -0.32
C GLU A 129 -9.17 -20.88 -0.60
N GLY A 130 -7.97 -21.24 -0.15
CA GLY A 130 -7.30 -22.52 -0.42
C GLY A 130 -6.47 -22.56 -1.70
N ASP A 131 -6.54 -21.54 -2.57
CA ASP A 131 -5.65 -21.48 -3.73
C ASP A 131 -4.20 -21.20 -3.29
N TYR A 132 -3.24 -21.85 -3.94
CA TYR A 132 -1.83 -21.49 -3.82
C TYR A 132 -1.47 -20.46 -4.91
N VAL A 133 -0.92 -19.32 -4.51
CA VAL A 133 -0.69 -18.19 -5.42
C VAL A 133 0.69 -17.59 -5.24
N GLU A 134 1.27 -17.08 -6.32
CA GLU A 134 2.43 -16.18 -6.29
C GLU A 134 1.89 -14.75 -6.41
N ALA A 135 2.09 -13.95 -5.36
CA ALA A 135 1.70 -12.56 -5.31
C ALA A 135 2.95 -11.66 -5.41
N THR A 136 2.90 -10.68 -6.30
CA THR A 136 3.84 -9.56 -6.33
C THR A 136 3.16 -8.36 -5.70
N TYR A 137 3.78 -7.71 -4.71
CA TYR A 137 3.17 -6.61 -3.95
C TYR A 137 4.21 -5.57 -3.50
N TYR A 138 3.74 -4.37 -3.17
CA TYR A 138 4.56 -3.35 -2.51
C TYR A 138 4.56 -3.59 -0.99
N PRO A 139 5.73 -3.68 -0.35
CA PRO A 139 5.84 -4.18 1.02
C PRO A 139 5.30 -3.22 2.09
N HIS A 140 5.34 -1.90 1.89
CA HIS A 140 4.94 -0.96 2.96
C HIS A 140 3.44 -0.65 2.94
N SER A 141 2.84 -0.56 1.76
CA SER A 141 1.39 -0.34 1.57
C SER A 141 0.59 -1.64 1.43
N ALA A 142 1.27 -2.80 1.35
CA ALA A 142 0.69 -4.10 1.08
C ALA A 142 -0.23 -4.12 -0.15
N VAL A 143 0.09 -3.29 -1.14
CA VAL A 143 -0.67 -3.16 -2.39
C VAL A 143 -0.24 -4.25 -3.35
N LEU A 144 -1.21 -5.08 -3.74
CA LEU A 144 -1.02 -6.14 -4.71
C LEU A 144 -0.82 -5.56 -6.11
N ILE A 145 0.25 -6.03 -6.77
CA ILE A 145 0.60 -5.71 -8.14
C ILE A 145 0.09 -6.81 -9.07
N TRP A 146 0.50 -8.03 -8.81
CA TRP A 146 0.14 -9.18 -9.62
C TRP A 146 -0.16 -10.36 -8.72
N VAL A 147 -1.10 -11.21 -9.13
CA VAL A 147 -1.33 -12.49 -8.47
C VAL A 147 -1.64 -13.51 -9.53
N GLU A 148 -0.98 -14.65 -9.43
CA GLU A 148 -1.21 -15.79 -10.30
C GLU A 148 -1.33 -17.06 -9.48
N LYS A 149 -2.22 -17.95 -9.93
CA LYS A 149 -2.32 -19.28 -9.34
C LYS A 149 -1.14 -20.10 -9.82
N VAL A 150 -0.45 -20.69 -8.86
CA VAL A 150 0.66 -21.61 -9.11
C VAL A 150 0.31 -22.96 -8.49
N PRO A 151 0.77 -24.07 -9.06
CA PRO A 151 0.61 -25.37 -8.41
C PRO A 151 1.26 -25.30 -7.03
N LYS A 152 0.56 -25.84 -6.03
CA LYS A 152 1.11 -25.99 -4.68
C LYS A 152 2.39 -26.82 -4.82
N PRO A 153 3.55 -26.38 -4.30
CA PRO A 153 4.74 -27.20 -4.32
C PRO A 153 4.39 -28.54 -3.69
N GLU A 154 4.61 -29.61 -4.43
CA GLU A 154 4.50 -30.96 -3.88
C GLU A 154 5.41 -30.96 -2.65
N ALA A 155 4.87 -31.34 -1.50
CA ALA A 155 5.68 -31.49 -0.30
C ALA A 155 6.70 -32.58 -0.62
N ASP A 156 7.92 -32.18 -0.98
CA ASP A 156 9.01 -33.10 -1.26
C ASP A 156 9.12 -34.09 -0.09
N GLY A 157 8.93 -35.36 -0.43
CA GLY A 157 8.93 -36.57 0.40
C GLY A 157 9.17 -36.40 1.90
N GLU A 158 8.14 -36.74 2.68
CA GLU A 158 8.38 -37.53 3.90
C GLU A 158 9.32 -38.68 3.53
N SER A 159 10.59 -38.48 3.84
CA SER A 159 11.63 -39.49 3.84
C SER A 159 11.21 -40.46 4.94
N SER A 160 10.39 -41.42 4.54
CA SER A 160 10.21 -42.67 5.27
C SER A 160 11.48 -43.48 5.07
N GLU A 161 12.45 -43.30 5.97
CA GLU A 161 13.47 -44.31 6.30
C GLU A 161 13.71 -44.30 7.82
#